data_AF-A0A0D2MJE2-F1
#
_entry.id   AF-A0A0D2MJE2-F1
#
_cell.length_a   1.000
_cell.length_b   1.000
_cell.length_c   1.000
_cell.angle_alpha   90.00
_cell.angle_beta   90.00
_cell.angle_gamma   90.00
#
_symmetry.space_group_name_H-M   'P 1'
#
loop_
_entity.id
_entity.type
_entity.pdbx_description
1 polymer ?
#
loop_
_entity_poly.entity_id
_entity_poly.type
_entity_poly.pdbx_seq_one_letter_code
_entity_poly.pdbx_strand_id
1 'polypeptide(L)'
;AYIGPPSEHARYEVLRSAVQELGRAGVLGDLPPSRQLPHYHDVSGDACGGPAAADGAAACGGNGGGADGAQEGPRRPSSSDAMCTDATGAGAAAAADGELAALRALGRALRRAAAEAEGFSGRALRKLPFLAHASGAGLPVPCGCAQFLAALQGAAARERADRSELTAG
;
A
#
# COMPACT_ATOMS: atom_id res chain seq x y z
N ALA A 1 -31.84 -1.14 -21.76
CA ALA A 1 -30.91 -2.13 -21.17
C ALA A 1 -30.62 -1.73 -19.73
N TYR A 2 -30.70 -2.66 -18.78
CA TYR A 2 -30.32 -2.43 -17.38
C TYR A 2 -28.83 -2.75 -17.23
N ILE A 3 -28.05 -1.79 -16.73
CA ILE A 3 -26.65 -2.00 -16.36
C ILE A 3 -26.63 -2.03 -14.84
N GLY A 4 -26.32 -3.20 -14.27
CA GLY A 4 -26.20 -3.40 -12.83
C GLY A 4 -25.05 -2.59 -12.21
N PRO A 5 -24.84 -2.72 -10.88
CA PRO A 5 -23.72 -2.08 -10.22
C PRO A 5 -22.38 -2.49 -10.85
N PRO A 6 -21.38 -1.59 -10.88
CA PRO A 6 -20.07 -1.86 -11.47
C PRO A 6 -19.39 -3.04 -10.76
N SER A 7 -18.77 -3.92 -11.56
CA SER A 7 -17.90 -5.00 -11.05
C SER A 7 -16.71 -4.45 -10.27
N GLU A 8 -16.04 -5.27 -9.47
CA GLU A 8 -14.85 -4.85 -8.71
C GLU A 8 -13.76 -4.27 -9.63
N HIS A 9 -13.53 -4.90 -10.79
CA HIS A 9 -12.65 -4.41 -11.84
C HIS A 9 -13.01 -2.97 -12.26
N ALA A 10 -14.28 -2.73 -12.58
CA ALA A 10 -14.74 -1.40 -13.00
C ALA A 10 -14.63 -0.38 -11.86
N ARG A 11 -14.90 -0.78 -10.62
CA ARG A 11 -14.74 0.10 -9.46
C ARG A 11 -13.29 0.50 -9.25
N TYR A 12 -12.38 -0.47 -9.35
CA TYR A 12 -10.94 -0.25 -9.25
C TYR A 12 -10.47 0.73 -10.33
N GLU A 13 -10.81 0.51 -11.60
CA GLU A 13 -10.32 1.36 -12.71
C GLU A 13 -10.86 2.79 -12.63
N VAL A 14 -12.10 2.99 -12.18
CA VAL A 14 -12.64 4.34 -11.93
C VAL A 14 -11.90 5.05 -10.79
N LEU A 15 -11.62 4.34 -9.69
CA LEU A 15 -10.86 4.94 -8.59
C LEU A 15 -9.39 5.16 -8.96
N ARG A 16 -8.78 4.25 -9.73
CA ARG A 16 -7.40 4.36 -10.23
C ARG A 16 -7.22 5.61 -11.07
N SER A 17 -8.11 5.84 -12.03
CA SER A 17 -8.03 7.04 -12.88
C SER A 17 -8.21 8.31 -12.05
N ALA A 18 -9.15 8.33 -11.10
CA ALA A 18 -9.30 9.46 -10.18
C ALA A 18 -8.03 9.74 -9.37
N VAL A 19 -7.39 8.71 -8.82
CA VAL A 19 -6.13 8.86 -8.05
C VAL A 19 -5.00 9.36 -8.95
N GLN A 20 -4.88 8.85 -10.17
CA GLN A 20 -3.88 9.34 -11.13
C GLN A 20 -4.12 10.82 -11.50
N GLU A 21 -5.37 11.24 -11.69
CA GLU A 21 -5.70 12.65 -11.95
C GLU A 21 -5.40 13.55 -10.75
N LEU A 22 -5.61 13.07 -9.51
CA LEU A 22 -5.20 13.81 -8.32
C LEU A 22 -3.67 13.96 -8.22
N GLY A 23 -2.91 12.96 -8.67
CA GLY A 23 -1.45 13.07 -8.83
C GLY A 23 -1.07 14.11 -9.89
N ARG A 24 -1.71 14.08 -11.07
CA ARG A 24 -1.50 15.08 -12.14
C ARG A 24 -1.82 16.51 -11.69
N ALA A 25 -2.83 16.69 -10.85
CA ALA A 25 -3.23 17.99 -10.30
C ALA A 25 -2.33 18.47 -9.15
N GLY A 26 -1.38 17.65 -8.68
CA GLY A 26 -0.50 17.99 -7.55
C GLY A 26 -1.18 17.89 -6.18
N VAL A 27 -2.34 17.25 -6.08
CA VAL A 27 -3.02 16.97 -4.79
C VAL A 27 -2.31 15.84 -4.06
N LEU A 28 -1.79 14.86 -4.80
CA LEU A 28 -0.94 13.79 -4.28
C LEU A 28 0.53 14.10 -4.57
N GLY A 29 1.30 14.38 -3.52
CA GLY A 29 2.67 14.92 -3.65
C GLY A 29 3.74 13.90 -4.08
N ASP A 30 3.47 12.61 -3.88
CA ASP A 30 4.39 11.50 -4.16
C ASP A 30 3.95 10.62 -5.35
N LEU A 31 2.99 11.10 -6.14
CA LEU A 31 2.48 10.44 -7.34
C LEU A 31 2.63 11.35 -8.58
N PRO A 32 3.84 11.49 -9.14
CA PRO A 32 4.07 12.30 -10.33
C PRO A 32 3.40 11.70 -11.57
N PRO A 33 3.19 12.48 -12.66
CA PRO A 33 2.54 11.99 -13.88
C PRO A 33 3.23 10.80 -14.57
N SER A 34 4.53 10.61 -14.35
CA SER A 34 5.30 9.46 -14.83
C SER A 34 5.03 8.17 -14.06
N ARG A 35 4.53 8.28 -12.83
CA ARG A 35 4.26 7.15 -11.95
C ARG A 35 2.83 6.67 -12.14
N GLN A 36 2.70 5.48 -12.73
CA GLN A 36 1.39 4.86 -12.96
C GLN A 36 1.09 3.78 -11.93
N LEU A 37 -0.05 3.92 -11.24
CA LEU A 37 -0.61 2.82 -10.46
C LEU A 37 -0.94 1.62 -11.37
N PRO A 38 -0.70 0.39 -10.90
CA PRO A 38 -0.95 -0.82 -11.67
C PRO A 38 -2.42 -0.98 -12.03
N HIS A 39 -2.70 -1.66 -13.15
CA HIS A 39 -4.06 -2.00 -13.54
C HIS A 39 -4.60 -3.12 -12.66
N TYR A 40 -5.92 -3.31 -12.69
CA TYR A 40 -6.56 -4.30 -11.83
C TYR A 40 -6.00 -5.73 -12.00
N HIS A 41 -5.75 -6.14 -13.25
CA HIS A 41 -5.27 -7.49 -13.55
C HIS A 41 -3.91 -7.79 -12.90
N ASP A 42 -3.06 -6.76 -12.78
CA ASP A 42 -1.73 -6.86 -12.14
C ASP A 42 -1.80 -7.04 -10.62
N VAL A 43 -2.95 -6.71 -10.00
CA VAL A 43 -3.15 -6.75 -8.54
C VAL A 43 -4.22 -7.75 -8.11
N SER A 44 -4.98 -8.32 -9.05
CA SER A 44 -6.00 -9.33 -8.77
C SER A 44 -5.42 -10.74 -8.52
N GLY A 45 -4.19 -11.01 -8.97
CA GLY A 45 -3.54 -12.32 -8.87
C GLY A 45 -2.88 -12.63 -7.52
N ASP A 46 -2.75 -11.65 -6.63
CA ASP A 46 -2.00 -11.79 -5.36
C ASP A 46 -2.80 -12.49 -4.22
N ALA A 47 -3.97 -13.08 -4.50
CA ALA A 47 -4.78 -13.76 -3.47
C ALA A 47 -4.20 -15.10 -2.99
N CYS A 48 -3.07 -15.58 -3.54
CA CYS A 48 -2.44 -16.85 -3.18
C CYS A 48 -0.98 -16.64 -2.79
N GLY A 49 -0.75 -16.10 -1.59
CA GLY A 49 0.60 -15.88 -1.06
C GLY A 49 0.58 -15.55 0.43
N GLY A 50 -0.21 -16.27 1.23
CA GLY A 50 0.06 -16.30 2.66
C GLY A 50 1.39 -17.02 2.90
N PRO A 51 2.26 -16.58 3.82
CA PRO A 51 3.32 -17.46 4.29
C PRO A 51 2.63 -18.71 4.82
N ALA A 52 2.99 -19.86 4.26
CA ALA A 52 2.69 -21.15 4.85
C ALA A 52 3.01 -21.04 6.34
N ALA A 53 2.00 -21.30 7.18
CA ALA A 53 2.19 -21.39 8.62
C ALA A 53 3.28 -22.46 8.84
N ALA A 54 4.49 -21.99 9.10
CA ALA A 54 5.53 -22.83 9.64
C ALA A 54 5.03 -23.26 11.02
N ASP A 55 4.81 -24.56 11.14
CA ASP A 55 4.79 -25.28 12.40
C ASP A 55 5.94 -24.76 13.28
N GLY A 56 5.58 -24.17 14.40
CA GLY A 56 6.51 -23.55 15.32
C GLY A 56 5.89 -23.51 16.70
N ALA A 57 5.74 -24.70 17.27
CA ALA A 57 5.33 -24.90 18.65
C ALA A 57 6.07 -23.94 19.58
N ALA A 58 5.30 -23.15 20.32
CA ALA A 58 5.77 -22.33 21.41
C ALA A 58 6.37 -23.24 22.50
N ALA A 59 7.69 -23.22 22.62
CA ALA A 59 8.39 -23.73 23.80
C ALA A 59 8.39 -22.63 24.87
N CYS A 60 7.74 -22.92 25.99
CA CYS A 60 7.85 -22.16 27.23
C CYS A 60 9.05 -22.66 28.07
N GLY A 61 9.67 -21.74 28.81
CA GLY A 61 10.70 -22.01 29.82
C GLY A 61 12.12 -21.66 29.34
N GLY A 62 12.98 -20.97 30.09
CA GLY A 62 12.94 -20.49 31.46
C GLY A 62 14.24 -19.70 31.73
N ASN A 63 14.22 -18.87 32.76
CA ASN A 63 15.26 -17.93 33.13
C ASN A 63 16.43 -18.60 33.88
N GLY A 64 17.64 -18.04 33.73
CA GLY A 64 18.84 -18.29 34.54
C GLY A 64 20.07 -17.89 33.72
N GLY A 65 21.03 -17.07 34.14
CA GLY A 65 21.42 -16.60 35.47
C GLY A 65 22.94 -16.74 35.60
N GLY A 66 23.68 -15.63 35.40
CA GLY A 66 25.04 -15.38 35.90
C GLY A 66 26.25 -16.05 35.22
N ALA A 67 27.24 -15.24 34.81
CA ALA A 67 28.55 -15.16 35.47
C ALA A 67 29.55 -14.30 34.67
N ASP A 68 30.43 -13.66 35.43
CA ASP A 68 31.46 -12.66 35.10
C ASP A 68 32.60 -13.14 34.19
N GLY A 69 33.37 -12.17 33.65
CA GLY A 69 34.79 -12.40 33.34
C GLY A 69 35.39 -11.71 32.10
N ALA A 70 35.82 -10.47 32.29
CA ALA A 70 37.14 -9.90 31.94
C ALA A 70 37.83 -10.07 30.55
N GLN A 71 38.45 -8.94 30.14
CA GLN A 71 39.73 -8.75 29.42
C GLN A 71 39.77 -8.45 27.89
N GLU A 72 40.02 -7.16 27.62
CA GLU A 72 41.09 -6.55 26.80
C GLU A 72 41.65 -7.21 25.52
N GLY A 73 41.76 -6.38 24.47
CA GLY A 73 42.89 -6.41 23.52
C GLY A 73 42.56 -6.14 22.05
N PRO A 74 43.10 -5.08 21.41
CA PRO A 74 42.82 -4.70 20.03
C PRO A 74 43.76 -5.41 19.04
N ARG A 75 43.27 -5.80 17.86
CA ARG A 75 44.11 -6.23 16.73
C ARG A 75 43.66 -5.60 15.42
N ARG A 76 44.47 -4.66 14.92
CA ARG A 76 44.58 -4.29 13.50
C ARG A 76 45.52 -5.29 12.82
N PRO A 77 45.30 -5.54 11.52
CA PRO A 77 46.31 -5.26 10.50
C PRO A 77 45.68 -4.42 9.35
N SER A 78 46.31 -3.37 8.79
CA SER A 78 47.42 -3.40 7.80
C SER A 78 47.11 -4.39 6.66
N SER A 79 47.18 -4.13 5.36
CA SER A 79 47.49 -3.00 4.46
C SER A 79 47.51 -3.64 3.05
N SER A 80 47.05 -2.93 2.01
CA SER A 80 47.11 -3.31 0.57
C SER A 80 46.21 -4.51 0.19
N ASP A 81 45.56 -4.60 -0.97
CA ASP A 81 45.71 -3.95 -2.27
C ASP A 81 44.35 -3.66 -2.92
N ALA A 82 44.41 -2.75 -3.89
CA ALA A 82 43.35 -2.34 -4.79
C ALA A 82 42.67 -3.51 -5.53
N MET A 83 41.36 -3.40 -5.71
CA MET A 83 40.67 -3.67 -6.99
C MET A 83 39.38 -2.83 -6.99
N CYS A 84 39.38 -1.74 -7.76
CA CYS A 84 38.14 -1.13 -8.23
C CYS A 84 37.52 -2.10 -9.23
N THR A 85 36.40 -2.70 -8.88
CA THR A 85 35.49 -3.30 -9.86
C THR A 85 34.13 -2.64 -9.67
N ASP A 86 33.67 -1.99 -10.74
CA ASP A 86 32.41 -1.26 -10.80
C ASP A 86 31.23 -2.08 -10.28
N ALA A 87 30.80 -1.77 -9.04
CA ALA A 87 29.59 -2.27 -8.43
C ALA A 87 28.47 -1.23 -8.54
N THR A 88 28.27 -0.65 -9.72
CA THR A 88 27.24 0.37 -9.97
C THR A 88 25.94 -0.19 -10.57
N GLY A 89 25.80 -1.53 -10.66
CA GLY A 89 24.59 -2.18 -11.18
C GLY A 89 23.61 -2.74 -10.13
N ALA A 90 24.10 -3.14 -8.95
CA ALA A 90 23.27 -3.86 -7.97
C ALA A 90 22.30 -2.95 -7.19
N GLY A 91 22.70 -1.70 -6.92
CA GLY A 91 21.86 -0.75 -6.18
C GLY A 91 20.66 -0.23 -6.97
N ALA A 92 20.79 -0.09 -8.30
CA ALA A 92 19.70 0.36 -9.16
C ALA A 92 18.61 -0.72 -9.34
N ALA A 93 19.01 -2.00 -9.46
CA ALA A 93 18.08 -3.11 -9.55
C ALA A 93 17.27 -3.27 -8.23
N ALA A 94 17.92 -3.24 -7.07
CA ALA A 94 17.24 -3.31 -5.78
C ALA A 94 16.31 -2.10 -5.51
N ALA A 95 16.70 -0.91 -5.97
CA ALA A 95 15.84 0.29 -5.90
C ALA A 95 14.62 0.19 -6.84
N ALA A 96 14.81 -0.33 -8.06
CA ALA A 96 13.73 -0.58 -9.02
C ALA A 96 12.76 -1.66 -8.52
N ASP A 97 13.27 -2.74 -7.91
CA ASP A 97 12.47 -3.78 -7.26
C ASP A 97 11.68 -3.20 -6.08
N GLY A 98 12.30 -2.32 -5.29
CA GLY A 98 11.65 -1.60 -4.20
C GLY A 98 10.52 -0.67 -4.68
N GLU A 99 10.73 0.06 -5.78
CA GLU A 99 9.70 0.92 -6.37
C GLU A 99 8.53 0.11 -6.93
N LEU A 100 8.81 -0.98 -7.66
CA LEU A 100 7.77 -1.86 -8.18
C LEU A 100 6.95 -2.50 -7.04
N ALA A 101 7.61 -2.92 -5.96
CA ALA A 101 6.95 -3.44 -4.77
C ALA A 101 6.05 -2.39 -4.10
N ALA A 102 6.52 -1.13 -4.02
CA ALA A 102 5.73 -0.02 -3.50
C ALA A 102 4.49 0.27 -4.36
N LEU A 103 4.62 0.26 -5.70
CA LEU A 103 3.50 0.45 -6.62
C LEU A 103 2.45 -0.67 -6.50
N ARG A 104 2.89 -1.92 -6.37
CA ARG A 104 1.99 -3.05 -6.09
C ARG A 104 1.28 -2.88 -4.75
N ALA A 105 1.97 -2.40 -3.72
CA ALA A 105 1.35 -2.13 -2.42
C ALA A 105 0.26 -1.06 -2.50
N LEU A 106 0.50 0.04 -3.23
CA LEU A 106 -0.52 1.06 -3.50
C LEU A 106 -1.70 0.49 -4.29
N GLY A 107 -1.44 -0.32 -5.32
CA GLY A 107 -2.47 -1.01 -6.08
C GLY A 107 -3.34 -1.92 -5.21
N ARG A 108 -2.74 -2.70 -4.29
CA ARG A 108 -3.50 -3.52 -3.33
C ARG A 108 -4.33 -2.68 -2.37
N ALA A 109 -3.81 -1.54 -1.90
CA ALA A 109 -4.56 -0.61 -1.04
C ALA A 109 -5.77 -0.03 -1.79
N LEU A 110 -5.60 0.38 -3.05
CA LEU A 110 -6.69 0.84 -3.90
C LEU A 110 -7.74 -0.26 -4.15
N ARG A 111 -7.31 -1.50 -4.35
CA ARG A 111 -8.22 -2.65 -4.50
C ARG A 111 -9.08 -2.88 -3.26
N ARG A 112 -8.52 -2.72 -2.06
CA ARG A 112 -9.30 -2.78 -0.81
C ARG A 112 -10.39 -1.71 -0.80
N ALA A 113 -10.08 -0.47 -1.17
CA ALA A 113 -11.08 0.59 -1.28
C ALA A 113 -12.17 0.26 -2.33
N ALA A 114 -11.80 -0.35 -3.46
CA ALA A 114 -12.75 -0.78 -4.48
C ALA A 114 -13.66 -1.94 -4.00
N ALA A 115 -13.14 -2.88 -3.21
CA ALA A 115 -13.94 -3.91 -2.54
C ALA A 115 -14.92 -3.26 -1.55
N GLU A 116 -14.45 -2.27 -0.78
CA GLU A 116 -15.31 -1.46 0.09
C GLU A 116 -16.33 -0.58 -0.67
N ALA A 117 -16.34 -0.56 -1.99
CA ALA A 117 -17.36 0.13 -2.79
C ALA A 117 -18.37 -0.84 -3.44
N GLU A 118 -18.44 -2.09 -3.01
CA GLU A 118 -19.40 -3.06 -3.53
C GLU A 118 -20.87 -2.57 -3.45
N GLY A 119 -21.59 -2.75 -4.55
CA GLY A 119 -22.97 -2.29 -4.70
C GLY A 119 -23.11 -0.77 -4.86
N PHE A 120 -22.03 0.00 -4.95
CA PHE A 120 -22.12 1.44 -5.15
C PHE A 120 -22.57 1.77 -6.57
N SER A 121 -23.40 2.80 -6.74
CA SER A 121 -23.67 3.35 -8.06
C SER A 121 -22.44 4.06 -8.61
N GLY A 122 -22.38 4.26 -9.94
CA GLY A 122 -21.31 5.06 -10.54
C GLY A 122 -21.27 6.52 -10.03
N ARG A 123 -22.37 7.05 -9.50
CA ARG A 123 -22.41 8.36 -8.85
C ARG A 123 -21.75 8.32 -7.47
N ALA A 124 -22.12 7.34 -6.64
CA ALA A 124 -21.53 7.17 -5.31
C ALA A 124 -20.01 6.92 -5.40
N LEU A 125 -19.58 6.05 -6.32
CA LEU A 125 -18.17 5.74 -6.54
C LEU A 125 -17.33 6.98 -6.88
N ARG A 126 -17.83 7.88 -7.76
CA ARG A 126 -17.11 9.11 -8.15
C ARG A 126 -17.08 10.18 -7.05
N LYS A 127 -17.94 10.07 -6.03
CA LYS A 127 -17.95 10.96 -4.86
C LYS A 127 -16.87 10.57 -3.84
N LEU A 128 -16.43 9.30 -3.84
CA LEU A 128 -15.48 8.78 -2.85
C LEU A 128 -14.17 9.57 -2.75
N PRO A 129 -13.50 10.00 -3.85
CA PRO A 129 -12.29 10.81 -3.74
C PRO A 129 -12.48 12.11 -2.95
N PHE A 130 -13.63 12.78 -3.13
CA PHE A 130 -13.97 13.99 -2.39
C PHE A 130 -14.23 13.68 -0.91
N LEU A 131 -14.99 12.62 -0.60
CA LEU A 131 -15.25 12.20 0.77
C LEU A 131 -13.97 11.79 1.50
N ALA A 132 -13.06 11.09 0.82
CA ALA A 132 -11.76 10.71 1.34
C ALA A 132 -10.97 11.95 1.78
N HIS A 133 -10.88 12.95 0.90
CA HIS A 133 -10.18 14.19 1.19
C HIS A 133 -10.82 14.99 2.31
N ALA A 134 -12.16 15.02 2.40
CA ALA A 134 -12.91 15.76 3.41
C ALA A 134 -13.10 15.00 4.74
N SER A 135 -12.48 13.83 4.90
CA SER A 135 -12.67 12.99 6.09
C SER A 135 -12.02 13.61 7.33
N GLY A 136 -12.76 13.66 8.45
CA GLY A 136 -12.26 14.25 9.70
C GLY A 136 -11.97 15.75 9.56
N ALA A 137 -10.74 16.17 9.87
CA ALA A 137 -10.29 17.55 9.66
C ALA A 137 -9.91 17.86 8.19
N GLY A 138 -9.95 16.86 7.31
CA GLY A 138 -9.48 16.95 5.93
C GLY A 138 -8.01 16.55 5.78
N LEU A 139 -7.65 16.06 4.59
CA LEU A 139 -6.26 15.76 4.24
C LEU A 139 -5.50 17.05 3.87
N PRO A 140 -4.19 17.14 4.18
CA PRO A 140 -3.35 18.24 3.71
C PRO A 140 -3.21 18.21 2.18
N VAL A 141 -2.87 19.36 1.58
CA VAL A 141 -2.54 19.46 0.14
C VAL A 141 -1.14 20.04 -0.01
N PRO A 142 -0.18 19.32 -0.61
CA PRO A 142 -0.30 17.93 -1.07
C PRO A 142 -0.34 16.92 0.09
N CYS A 143 -1.02 15.79 -0.10
CA CYS A 143 -0.92 14.61 0.79
C CYS A 143 -0.19 13.45 0.10
N GLY A 144 0.22 12.45 0.88
CA GLY A 144 0.81 11.23 0.33
C GLY A 144 -0.25 10.28 -0.25
N CYS A 145 0.08 9.57 -1.32
CA CYS A 145 -0.82 8.64 -2.00
C CYS A 145 -1.28 7.52 -1.06
N ALA A 146 -0.38 6.96 -0.24
CA ALA A 146 -0.75 5.94 0.74
C ALA A 146 -1.76 6.46 1.78
N GLN A 147 -1.56 7.69 2.27
CA GLN A 147 -2.48 8.35 3.21
C GLN A 147 -3.85 8.57 2.56
N PHE A 148 -3.87 9.05 1.31
CA PHE A 148 -5.11 9.24 0.57
C PHE A 148 -5.86 7.92 0.35
N LEU A 149 -5.18 6.84 -0.03
CA LEU A 149 -5.81 5.53 -0.24
C LEU A 149 -6.39 4.95 1.06
N ALA A 150 -5.74 5.16 2.20
CA ALA A 150 -6.29 4.79 3.51
C ALA A 150 -7.57 5.58 3.81
N ALA A 151 -7.57 6.89 3.55
CA ALA A 151 -8.76 7.73 3.70
C ALA A 151 -9.88 7.33 2.73
N LEU A 152 -9.54 6.93 1.51
CA LEU A 152 -10.48 6.47 0.48
C LEU A 152 -11.16 5.17 0.88
N GLN A 153 -10.41 4.20 1.41
CA GLN A 153 -10.96 2.98 1.96
C GLN A 153 -11.91 3.29 3.13
N GLY A 154 -11.50 4.17 4.06
CA GLY A 154 -12.34 4.57 5.17
C GLY A 154 -13.63 5.30 4.74
N ALA A 155 -13.56 6.14 3.71
CA ALA A 155 -14.73 6.83 3.17
C ALA A 155 -15.72 5.84 2.52
N ALA A 156 -15.21 4.84 1.79
CA ALA A 156 -16.02 3.78 1.22
C ALA A 156 -16.71 2.93 2.30
N ALA A 157 -15.99 2.57 3.36
CA ALA A 157 -16.54 1.84 4.49
C ALA A 157 -17.66 2.62 5.21
N ARG A 158 -17.47 3.92 5.47
CA ARG A 158 -18.50 4.79 6.07
C ARG A 158 -19.73 4.92 5.19
N GLU A 159 -19.55 5.22 3.91
CA GLU A 159 -20.70 5.35 2.98
C GLU A 159 -21.47 4.02 2.85
N ARG A 160 -20.81 2.86 2.98
CA ARG A 160 -21.51 1.57 3.07
C ARG A 160 -22.32 1.46 4.36
N ALA A 161 -21.72 1.80 5.51
CA ALA A 161 -22.38 1.75 6.81
C ALA A 161 -23.62 2.64 6.85
N ASP A 162 -23.49 3.92 6.45
CA ASP A 162 -24.58 4.89 6.39
C ASP A 162 -25.76 4.37 5.54
N ARG A 163 -25.43 3.74 4.40
CA ARG A 163 -26.45 3.13 3.52
C ARG A 163 -27.12 1.91 4.15
N SER A 164 -26.38 1.11 4.91
CA SER A 164 -26.94 -0.06 5.58
C SER A 164 -27.92 0.34 6.70
N GLU A 165 -27.62 1.42 7.42
CA GLU A 165 -28.51 1.98 8.46
C GLU A 165 -29.84 2.46 7.86
N LEU A 166 -29.80 3.13 6.70
CA LEU A 166 -31.01 3.60 5.99
C LEU A 166 -31.93 2.46 5.48
N THR A 167 -31.41 1.25 5.35
CA THR A 167 -32.19 0.09 4.88
C THR A 167 -32.64 -0.84 6.02
N ALA A 168 -32.13 -0.62 7.24
CA ALA A 168 -32.42 -1.46 8.40
C ALA A 168 -33.54 -0.91 9.30
N GLY A 169 -34.00 0.32 9.07
CA GLY A 169 -35.16 0.93 9.73
C GLY A 169 -36.41 0.88 8.86
#